data_AF-A0A8J2UNE3-F1
#
_entry.id   AF-A0A8J2UNE3-F1
#
_cell.length_a   1.000
_cell.length_b   1.000
_cell.length_c   1.000
_cell.angle_alpha   90.00
_cell.angle_beta   90.00
_cell.angle_gamma   90.00
#
_symmetry.space_group_name_H-M   'P 1'
#
loop_
_entity.id
_entity.type
_entity.pdbx_description
1 polymer ?
#
loop_
_entity_poly.entity_id
_entity_poly.type
_entity_poly.pdbx_seq_one_letter_code
_entity_poly.pdbx_strand_id
1 'polypeptide(L)'
;MNDIARRRRDGSTQGGFTLIEVLVAILVFATGLLALAGLQLQTLRYGHSAGLRTVATMQAASLADMIRANKAFDYRELATAGSDAETPDTEVPDTGAAAADVPETEGGDTVAACFSEDGCTPGQMARLHLALWRESNKVLPSGDGAILLDDDGRYWIDIWWNERTDDSKPTHFITSLQP
;
A
#
# COMPACT_ATOMS: atom_id res chain seq x y z
N MET A 1 78.09 29.67 41.73
CA MET A 1 77.53 28.30 41.82
C MET A 1 76.04 28.40 41.52
N ASN A 2 75.62 28.25 40.27
CA ASN A 2 75.23 27.01 39.58
C ASN A 2 74.13 26.22 40.31
N ASP A 3 72.88 26.35 39.83
CA ASP A 3 71.86 25.31 39.97
C ASP A 3 70.94 25.32 38.75
N ILE A 4 71.34 24.56 37.73
CA ILE A 4 70.53 24.27 36.55
C ILE A 4 69.68 23.05 36.89
N ALA A 5 68.42 23.29 37.28
CA ALA A 5 67.44 22.24 37.51
C ALA A 5 67.19 21.43 36.21
N ARG A 6 67.71 20.20 36.17
CA ARG A 6 67.42 19.22 35.11
C ARG A 6 65.93 18.84 35.14
N ARG A 7 65.15 19.38 34.21
CA ARG A 7 63.85 18.78 33.83
C ARG A 7 64.11 17.42 33.17
N ARG A 8 63.73 16.32 33.83
CA ARG A 8 63.61 15.01 33.18
C ARG A 8 62.46 15.10 32.17
N ARG A 9 62.74 14.92 30.89
CA ARG A 9 61.71 14.58 29.91
C ARG A 9 61.39 13.10 30.12
N ASP A 10 60.22 12.82 30.68
CA ASP A 10 59.63 11.49 30.52
C ASP A 10 59.37 11.30 29.03
N GLY A 11 60.21 10.47 28.41
CA GLY A 11 59.99 10.02 27.05
C GLY A 11 58.81 9.08 27.05
N SER A 12 57.66 9.56 26.59
CA SER A 12 56.53 8.70 26.25
C SER A 12 56.99 7.72 25.17
N THR A 13 57.16 6.45 25.52
CA THR A 13 57.38 5.38 24.54
C THR A 13 56.10 5.22 23.75
N GLN A 14 56.05 5.76 22.53
CA GLN A 14 54.99 5.47 21.57
C GLN A 14 55.09 3.99 21.20
N GLY A 15 54.18 3.17 21.73
CA GLY A 15 53.99 1.81 21.24
C GLY A 15 53.44 1.89 19.81
N GLY A 16 54.17 1.31 18.85
CA GLY A 16 53.67 1.21 17.47
C GLY A 16 52.45 0.30 17.39
N PHE A 17 51.55 0.60 16.45
CA PHE A 17 50.39 -0.25 16.17
C PHE A 17 50.82 -1.63 15.71
N THR A 18 50.18 -2.66 16.26
CA THR A 18 50.44 -4.04 15.84
C THR A 18 49.61 -4.37 14.59
N LEU A 19 50.11 -5.23 13.70
CA LEU A 19 49.38 -5.65 12.49
C LEU A 19 48.05 -6.37 12.84
N ILE A 20 48.01 -7.04 14.00
CA ILE A 20 46.80 -7.68 14.53
C ILE A 20 45.73 -6.65 14.94
N GLU A 21 46.13 -5.49 15.49
CA GLU A 21 45.21 -4.44 15.91
C GLU A 21 44.48 -3.81 14.72
N VAL A 22 45.19 -3.57 13.62
CA VAL A 22 44.59 -3.06 12.38
C VAL A 22 43.64 -4.09 11.76
N LEU A 23 44.00 -5.37 11.77
CA LEU A 23 43.13 -6.45 11.30
C LEU A 23 41.82 -6.54 12.10
N VAL A 24 41.91 -6.45 13.42
CA VAL A 24 40.72 -6.46 14.29
C VAL A 24 39.86 -5.21 14.06
N ALA A 25 40.48 -4.04 13.89
CA ALA A 25 39.75 -2.81 13.59
C ALA A 25 38.96 -2.90 12.27
N ILE A 26 39.58 -3.41 11.20
CA ILE A 26 38.92 -3.61 9.91
C ILE A 26 37.80 -4.66 10.03
N LEU A 27 37.99 -5.73 10.80
CA LEU A 27 36.96 -6.74 11.04
C LEU A 27 35.72 -6.16 11.73
N VAL A 28 35.92 -5.40 12.81
CA VAL A 28 34.83 -4.75 13.54
C VAL A 28 34.13 -3.71 12.65
N PHE A 29 34.89 -2.95 11.87
CA PHE A 29 34.33 -1.98 10.94
C PHE A 29 33.49 -2.64 9.82
N ALA A 30 34.02 -3.70 9.20
CA ALA A 30 33.33 -4.43 8.14
C ALA A 30 32.03 -5.09 8.64
N THR A 31 32.04 -5.67 9.84
CA THR A 31 30.83 -6.22 10.47
C THR A 31 29.79 -5.14 10.78
N GLY A 32 30.23 -3.97 11.26
CA GLY A 32 29.36 -2.80 11.45
C GLY A 32 28.70 -2.32 10.15
N LEU A 33 29.46 -2.22 9.05
CA LEU A 33 28.91 -1.84 7.75
C LEU A 33 27.93 -2.86 7.19
N LEU A 34 28.17 -4.15 7.40
CA LEU A 34 27.24 -5.21 6.98
C LEU A 34 25.91 -5.12 7.74
N ALA A 35 25.96 -4.83 9.04
CA ALA A 35 24.76 -4.60 9.84
C ALA A 35 23.96 -3.37 9.34
N LEU A 36 24.64 -2.26 9.03
CA LEU A 36 24.01 -1.06 8.47
C LEU A 36 23.37 -1.31 7.09
N ALA A 37 24.03 -2.09 6.23
CA ALA A 37 23.47 -2.47 4.93
C ALA A 37 22.17 -3.26 5.08
N GLY A 38 22.10 -4.19 6.05
CA GLY A 38 20.88 -4.92 6.38
C GLY A 38 19.73 -4.00 6.81
N LEU A 39 20.03 -3.03 7.69
CA LEU A 39 19.04 -2.03 8.12
C LEU A 39 18.54 -1.16 6.95
N GLN A 40 19.44 -0.75 6.04
CA GLN A 40 19.06 0.07 4.89
C GLN A 40 18.08 -0.67 3.96
N LEU A 41 18.31 -1.96 3.69
CA LEU A 41 17.40 -2.78 2.90
C LEU A 41 16.03 -2.91 3.56
N GLN A 42 16.00 -3.08 4.88
CA GLN A 42 14.77 -3.16 5.65
C GLN A 42 13.97 -1.84 5.58
N THR A 43 14.64 -0.70 5.70
CA THR A 43 14.02 0.62 5.54
C THR A 43 13.40 0.81 4.16
N LEU A 44 14.08 0.40 3.09
CA LEU A 44 13.54 0.49 1.73
C LEU A 44 12.27 -0.36 1.55
N ARG A 45 12.29 -1.59 2.08
CA ARG A 45 11.12 -2.50 2.04
C ARG A 45 9.92 -1.92 2.78
N TYR A 46 10.13 -1.41 4.00
CA TYR A 46 9.05 -0.77 4.75
C TYR A 46 8.56 0.51 4.09
N GLY A 47 9.45 1.32 3.53
CA GLY A 47 9.07 2.53 2.80
C GLY A 47 8.20 2.22 1.59
N HIS A 48 8.53 1.18 0.82
CA HIS A 48 7.73 0.73 -0.30
C HIS A 48 6.34 0.26 0.14
N SER A 49 6.27 -0.63 1.13
CA SER A 49 5.01 -1.14 1.68
C SER A 49 4.10 -0.02 2.22
N ALA A 50 4.67 0.94 2.94
CA ALA A 50 3.95 2.10 3.46
C ALA A 50 3.42 3.00 2.32
N GLY A 51 4.20 3.15 1.25
CA GLY A 51 3.76 3.86 0.04
C GLY A 51 2.53 3.22 -0.60
N LEU A 52 2.54 1.91 -0.80
CA LEU A 52 1.40 1.17 -1.36
C LEU A 52 0.14 1.31 -0.48
N ARG A 53 0.28 1.20 0.85
CA ARG A 53 -0.83 1.43 1.80
C ARG A 53 -1.37 2.86 1.75
N THR A 54 -0.51 3.84 1.52
CA THR A 54 -0.92 5.25 1.36
C THR A 54 -1.79 5.41 0.11
N VAL A 55 -1.37 4.82 -1.01
CA VAL A 55 -2.15 4.81 -2.25
C VAL A 55 -3.50 4.13 -2.02
N ALA A 56 -3.54 2.94 -1.40
CA ALA A 56 -4.80 2.25 -1.09
C ALA A 56 -5.74 3.11 -0.21
N THR A 57 -5.20 3.82 0.78
CA THR A 57 -5.98 4.73 1.64
C THR A 57 -6.61 5.87 0.82
N MET A 58 -5.85 6.46 -0.10
CA MET A 58 -6.35 7.52 -0.98
C MET A 58 -7.44 7.00 -1.93
N GLN A 59 -7.25 5.80 -2.48
CA GLN A 59 -8.24 5.15 -3.35
C GLN A 59 -9.53 4.81 -2.60
N ALA A 60 -9.45 4.32 -1.37
CA ALA A 60 -10.62 4.06 -0.55
C ALA A 60 -11.38 5.34 -0.19
N ALA A 61 -10.67 6.42 0.13
CA ALA A 61 -11.27 7.73 0.37
C ALA A 61 -12.00 8.26 -0.87
N SER A 62 -11.39 8.13 -2.05
CA SER A 62 -12.00 8.54 -3.31
C SER A 62 -13.31 7.80 -3.60
N LEU A 63 -13.35 6.47 -3.43
CA LEU A 63 -14.57 5.70 -3.61
C LEU A 63 -15.64 6.06 -2.57
N ALA A 64 -15.25 6.23 -1.31
CA ALA A 64 -16.16 6.66 -0.26
C ALA A 64 -16.84 7.99 -0.60
N ASP A 65 -16.10 8.94 -1.16
CA ASP A 65 -16.64 10.22 -1.58
C ASP A 65 -17.57 10.09 -2.79
N MET A 66 -17.25 9.22 -3.75
CA MET A 66 -18.13 8.91 -4.89
C MET A 66 -19.47 8.30 -4.43
N ILE A 67 -19.45 7.39 -3.46
CA ILE A 67 -20.65 6.78 -2.87
C ILE A 67 -21.50 7.84 -2.18
N ARG A 68 -20.89 8.69 -1.34
CA ARG A 68 -21.59 9.77 -0.64
C ARG A 68 -22.15 10.85 -1.57
N ALA A 69 -21.50 11.08 -2.71
CA ALA A 69 -21.98 12.03 -3.71
C ALA A 69 -23.23 11.51 -4.46
N ASN A 70 -23.32 10.19 -4.66
CA ASN A 70 -24.41 9.55 -5.39
C ASN A 70 -25.45 8.88 -4.46
N LYS A 71 -26.07 9.68 -3.60
CA LYS A 71 -27.08 9.21 -2.61
C LYS A 71 -28.37 8.66 -3.23
N ALA A 72 -28.58 8.88 -4.53
CA ALA A 72 -29.77 8.45 -5.25
C ALA A 72 -29.69 6.98 -5.70
N PHE A 73 -28.57 6.30 -5.48
CA PHE A 73 -28.37 4.88 -5.78
C PHE A 73 -27.98 4.11 -4.52
N ASP A 74 -28.54 2.91 -4.35
CA ASP A 74 -28.19 2.01 -3.26
C ASP A 74 -27.00 1.12 -3.69
N TYR A 75 -25.81 1.41 -3.16
CA TYR A 75 -24.59 0.69 -3.51
C TYR A 75 -24.57 -0.77 -3.03
N ARG A 76 -25.58 -1.22 -2.25
CA ARG A 76 -25.79 -2.65 -1.96
C ARG A 76 -25.95 -3.49 -3.23
N GLU A 77 -26.50 -2.91 -4.30
CA GLU A 77 -26.65 -3.59 -5.59
C GLU A 77 -25.31 -3.90 -6.27
N LEU A 78 -24.24 -3.20 -5.89
CA LEU A 78 -22.87 -3.40 -6.42
C LEU A 78 -21.93 -4.03 -5.39
N ALA A 79 -22.39 -4.26 -4.17
CA ALA A 79 -21.58 -4.86 -3.13
C ALA A 79 -21.55 -6.38 -3.27
N THR A 80 -20.38 -6.98 -3.11
CA THR A 80 -20.26 -8.43 -2.96
C THR A 80 -20.69 -8.80 -1.55
N ALA A 81 -21.67 -9.69 -1.42
CA ALA A 81 -22.07 -10.23 -0.14
C ALA A 81 -20.94 -11.11 0.43
N GLY A 82 -20.48 -10.81 1.65
CA GLY A 82 -19.49 -11.61 2.36
C GLY A 82 -19.79 -11.63 3.85
N SER A 83 -19.84 -12.82 4.45
CA SER A 83 -20.10 -13.00 5.89
C SER A 83 -19.03 -12.37 6.78
N ASP A 84 -17.85 -12.08 6.21
CA ASP A 84 -16.67 -11.63 6.95
C ASP A 84 -16.03 -10.40 6.28
N ALA A 85 -16.82 -9.37 5.93
CA ALA A 85 -16.31 -8.17 5.27
C ALA A 85 -15.18 -7.43 6.03
N GLU A 86 -15.07 -7.66 7.35
CA GLU A 86 -14.01 -7.13 8.22
C GLU A 86 -12.71 -7.96 8.14
N THR A 87 -12.80 -9.22 7.70
CA THR A 87 -11.69 -10.12 7.40
C THR A 87 -12.04 -10.95 6.16
N PRO A 88 -12.02 -10.36 4.95
CA PRO A 88 -12.09 -11.14 3.73
C PRO A 88 -11.06 -12.24 3.87
N ASP A 89 -11.53 -13.46 3.72
CA ASP A 89 -10.71 -14.62 3.49
C ASP A 89 -9.58 -14.19 2.55
N THR A 90 -8.39 -14.72 2.75
CA THR A 90 -7.17 -14.37 1.99
C THR A 90 -7.24 -14.63 0.47
N GLU A 91 -8.44 -14.86 -0.03
CA GLU A 91 -8.82 -15.06 -1.41
C GLU A 91 -9.43 -13.76 -1.93
N VAL A 92 -9.02 -13.38 -3.14
CA VAL A 92 -9.59 -12.23 -3.84
C VAL A 92 -11.11 -12.43 -3.95
N PRO A 93 -11.95 -11.48 -3.48
CA PRO A 93 -13.39 -11.58 -3.67
C PRO A 93 -13.72 -11.83 -5.14
N ASP A 94 -14.62 -12.75 -5.44
CA ASP A 94 -15.09 -12.95 -6.82
C ASP A 94 -15.88 -11.70 -7.25
N THR A 95 -15.17 -10.77 -7.86
CA THR A 95 -15.69 -9.50 -8.35
C THR A 95 -16.49 -9.64 -9.65
N GLY A 96 -16.68 -10.89 -10.13
CA GLY A 96 -17.25 -11.26 -11.43
C GLY A 96 -18.71 -10.87 -11.68
N ALA A 97 -19.40 -10.22 -10.74
CA ALA A 97 -20.76 -9.70 -10.92
C ALA A 97 -20.90 -8.17 -10.73
N ALA A 98 -19.98 -7.52 -10.00
CA ALA A 98 -20.06 -6.08 -9.73
C ALA A 98 -19.30 -5.22 -10.76
N ALA A 99 -18.36 -5.83 -11.50
CA ALA A 99 -17.94 -5.36 -12.81
C ALA A 99 -18.67 -6.18 -13.88
N ALA A 100 -20.00 -6.13 -13.88
CA ALA A 100 -20.64 -6.13 -15.18
C ALA A 100 -19.90 -5.06 -15.99
N ASP A 101 -19.27 -5.48 -17.09
CA ASP A 101 -18.87 -4.63 -18.18
C ASP A 101 -19.84 -3.44 -18.23
N VAL A 102 -19.35 -2.21 -18.41
CA VAL A 102 -20.21 -1.05 -18.73
C VAL A 102 -21.28 -1.61 -19.66
N PRO A 103 -22.56 -1.71 -19.25
CA PRO A 103 -23.44 -2.66 -19.89
C PRO A 103 -23.51 -2.23 -21.33
N GLU A 104 -22.99 -3.10 -22.20
CA GLU A 104 -23.36 -3.12 -23.59
C GLU A 104 -24.83 -3.50 -23.59
N THR A 105 -25.71 -2.55 -23.25
CA THR A 105 -27.09 -2.63 -23.66
C THR A 105 -27.06 -2.71 -25.17
N GLU A 106 -27.75 -3.70 -25.74
CA GLU A 106 -28.09 -3.76 -27.15
C GLU A 106 -28.58 -2.36 -27.59
N GLY A 107 -27.72 -1.63 -28.30
CA GLY A 107 -27.91 -0.21 -28.52
C GLY A 107 -26.68 0.69 -28.46
N GLY A 108 -25.47 0.17 -28.69
CA GLY A 108 -24.42 0.96 -29.36
C GLY A 108 -23.85 2.21 -28.70
N ASP A 109 -23.94 2.38 -27.38
CA ASP A 109 -23.15 3.39 -26.65
C ASP A 109 -22.28 2.69 -25.61
N THR A 110 -20.99 2.56 -25.92
CA THR A 110 -19.97 1.85 -25.11
C THR A 110 -19.50 2.64 -23.88
N VAL A 111 -20.18 3.72 -23.54
CA VAL A 111 -19.98 4.51 -22.32
C VAL A 111 -21.36 4.87 -21.82
N ALA A 112 -21.64 4.68 -20.53
CA ALA A 112 -22.83 5.28 -19.93
C ALA A 112 -22.91 6.75 -20.40
N ALA A 113 -24.07 7.19 -20.89
CA ALA A 113 -24.27 8.50 -21.52
C ALA A 113 -24.05 9.70 -20.57
N CYS A 114 -23.32 9.50 -19.47
CA CYS A 114 -22.90 10.46 -18.45
C CYS A 114 -22.13 11.65 -19.03
N PHE A 115 -21.62 11.56 -20.27
CA PHE A 115 -20.97 12.65 -20.99
C PHE A 115 -21.81 13.25 -22.13
N SER A 116 -23.07 12.81 -22.27
CA SER A 116 -24.03 13.34 -23.24
C SER A 116 -24.99 14.36 -22.58
N GLU A 117 -25.76 15.08 -23.39
CA GLU A 117 -26.78 16.03 -22.92
C GLU A 117 -27.91 15.34 -22.12
N ASP A 118 -28.20 14.08 -22.40
CA ASP A 118 -29.21 13.28 -21.69
C ASP A 118 -28.72 12.78 -20.32
N GLY A 119 -27.41 12.87 -20.06
CA GLY A 119 -26.78 12.42 -18.82
C GLY A 119 -26.91 10.90 -18.59
N CYS A 120 -26.77 10.46 -17.34
CA CYS A 120 -26.99 9.07 -16.99
C CYS A 120 -27.67 8.92 -15.63
N THR A 121 -28.32 7.78 -15.44
CA THR A 121 -29.03 7.44 -14.19
C THR A 121 -28.06 7.28 -13.02
N PRO A 122 -28.53 7.44 -11.76
CA PRO A 122 -27.71 7.18 -10.57
C PRO A 122 -27.01 5.82 -10.58
N GLY A 123 -27.68 4.76 -11.05
CA GLY A 123 -27.08 3.43 -11.17
C GLY A 123 -26.04 3.31 -12.28
N GLN A 124 -26.22 4.01 -13.40
CA GLN A 124 -25.19 4.10 -14.46
C GLN A 124 -23.95 4.87 -13.97
N MET A 125 -24.13 5.99 -13.26
CA MET A 125 -23.02 6.71 -12.60
C MET A 125 -22.28 5.81 -11.62
N ALA A 126 -23.00 5.08 -10.77
CA ALA A 126 -22.40 4.20 -9.76
C ALA A 126 -21.53 3.09 -10.38
N ARG A 127 -22.03 2.43 -11.45
CA ARG A 127 -21.29 1.41 -12.19
C ARG A 127 -20.05 1.98 -12.87
N LEU A 128 -20.15 3.16 -13.49
CA LEU A 128 -19.02 3.83 -14.10
C LEU A 128 -17.96 4.22 -13.06
N HIS A 129 -18.37 4.81 -11.93
CA HIS A 129 -17.46 5.15 -10.83
C HIS A 129 -16.71 3.91 -10.31
N LEU A 130 -17.42 2.82 -10.08
CA LEU A 130 -16.80 1.58 -9.59
C LEU A 130 -15.80 1.02 -10.63
N ALA A 131 -16.16 1.01 -11.91
CA ALA A 131 -15.27 0.55 -12.98
C ALA A 131 -13.99 1.41 -13.08
N LEU A 132 -14.13 2.74 -13.10
CA LEU A 132 -12.99 3.65 -13.16
C LEU A 132 -12.11 3.56 -11.90
N TRP A 133 -12.71 3.38 -10.73
CA TRP A 133 -11.98 3.20 -9.49
C TRP A 133 -11.15 1.90 -9.49
N ARG A 134 -11.73 0.78 -9.96
CA ARG A 134 -11.01 -0.49 -10.11
C ARG A 134 -9.85 -0.39 -11.10
N GLU A 135 -10.04 0.33 -12.20
CA GLU A 135 -8.96 0.63 -13.14
C GLU A 135 -7.87 1.48 -12.48
N SER A 136 -8.26 2.49 -11.70
CA SER A 136 -7.30 3.30 -10.97
C SER A 136 -6.54 2.50 -9.90
N ASN A 137 -7.10 1.43 -9.35
CA ASN A 137 -6.40 0.54 -8.41
C ASN A 137 -5.30 -0.29 -9.08
N LYS A 138 -5.27 -0.39 -10.42
CA LYS A 138 -4.18 -1.04 -11.17
C LYS A 138 -2.83 -0.31 -11.04
N VAL A 139 -2.82 0.89 -10.43
CA VAL A 139 -1.57 1.55 -9.98
C VAL A 139 -0.84 0.74 -8.91
N LEU A 140 -1.57 -0.07 -8.13
CA LEU A 140 -1.01 -1.05 -7.23
C LEU A 140 -0.65 -2.33 -8.01
N PRO A 141 0.41 -3.06 -7.64
CA PRO A 141 0.81 -4.27 -8.36
C PRO A 141 -0.28 -5.34 -8.35
N SER A 142 -0.82 -5.69 -9.52
CA SER A 142 -2.00 -6.56 -9.64
C SER A 142 -3.19 -6.08 -8.80
N GLY A 143 -3.31 -4.77 -8.62
CA GLY A 143 -4.27 -4.17 -7.73
C GLY A 143 -5.71 -4.29 -8.20
N ASP A 144 -6.64 -4.47 -7.28
CA ASP A 144 -8.07 -4.39 -7.54
C ASP A 144 -8.83 -4.06 -6.24
N GLY A 145 -10.15 -3.94 -6.30
CA GLY A 145 -10.95 -3.71 -5.11
C GLY A 145 -12.43 -4.01 -5.30
N ALA A 146 -13.14 -4.11 -4.18
CA ALA A 146 -14.57 -4.34 -4.13
C ALA A 146 -15.24 -3.56 -2.99
N ILE A 147 -16.55 -3.35 -3.14
CA ILE A 147 -17.41 -2.95 -2.03
C ILE A 147 -17.93 -4.24 -1.43
N LEU A 148 -17.80 -4.39 -0.11
CA LEU A 148 -18.33 -5.52 0.64
C LEU A 148 -19.45 -5.01 1.54
N LEU A 149 -20.37 -5.91 1.85
CA LEU A 149 -21.48 -5.64 2.75
C LEU A 149 -21.54 -6.76 3.79
N ASP A 150 -21.53 -6.39 5.07
CA ASP A 150 -21.71 -7.36 6.14
C ASP A 150 -23.19 -7.64 6.43
N ASP A 151 -23.44 -8.66 7.28
CA ASP A 151 -24.79 -9.08 7.68
C ASP A 151 -25.56 -7.97 8.44
N ASP A 152 -24.85 -7.05 9.09
CA ASP A 152 -25.41 -5.87 9.77
C ASP A 152 -25.77 -4.74 8.78
N GLY A 153 -25.44 -4.90 7.51
CA GLY A 153 -25.66 -3.92 6.44
C GLY A 153 -24.67 -2.76 6.43
N ARG A 154 -23.52 -2.88 7.09
CA ARG A 154 -22.41 -1.93 7.02
C ARG A 154 -21.58 -2.17 5.77
N TYR A 155 -21.16 -1.08 5.16
CA TYR A 155 -20.33 -1.10 3.97
C TYR A 155 -18.85 -1.15 4.34
N TRP A 156 -18.11 -1.92 3.55
CA TRP A 156 -16.66 -2.02 3.63
C TRP A 156 -16.07 -1.82 2.24
N ILE A 157 -14.91 -1.18 2.18
CA ILE A 157 -14.11 -1.07 0.97
C ILE A 157 -12.89 -1.97 1.19
N ASP A 158 -12.73 -2.99 0.33
CA ASP A 158 -11.54 -3.83 0.29
C ASP A 158 -10.74 -3.52 -0.98
N ILE A 159 -9.44 -3.28 -0.80
CA ILE A 159 -8.46 -3.06 -1.86
C ILE A 159 -7.33 -4.03 -1.64
N TRP A 160 -6.97 -4.80 -2.67
CA TRP A 160 -5.88 -5.77 -2.57
C TRP A 160 -4.84 -5.60 -3.68
N TRP A 161 -3.62 -6.03 -3.40
CA TRP A 161 -2.50 -6.02 -4.34
C TRP A 161 -1.44 -7.07 -3.98
N ASN A 162 -0.57 -7.39 -4.94
CA ASN A 162 0.51 -8.36 -4.76
C ASN A 162 1.83 -7.64 -4.47
N GLU A 163 2.22 -7.57 -3.20
CA GLU A 163 3.53 -7.01 -2.82
C GLU A 163 4.70 -7.94 -3.20
N ARG A 164 4.41 -9.24 -3.41
CA ARG A 164 5.39 -10.24 -3.87
C ARG A 164 4.87 -10.91 -5.14
N THR A 165 5.80 -11.24 -6.05
CA THR A 165 5.49 -11.76 -7.40
C THR A 165 5.24 -13.27 -7.46
N ASP A 166 5.31 -13.97 -6.34
CA ASP A 166 4.92 -15.38 -6.25
C ASP A 166 3.41 -15.52 -5.98
N ASP A 167 2.88 -16.75 -6.04
CA ASP A 167 1.50 -17.10 -5.66
C ASP A 167 1.22 -16.94 -4.15
N SER A 168 1.91 -16.01 -3.50
CA SER A 168 1.59 -15.60 -2.14
C SER A 168 0.23 -14.90 -2.12
N LYS A 169 -0.45 -15.05 -0.98
CA LYS A 169 -1.73 -14.40 -0.74
C LYS A 169 -1.59 -12.88 -0.91
N PRO A 170 -2.56 -12.23 -1.58
CA PRO A 170 -2.52 -10.78 -1.77
C PRO A 170 -2.54 -10.04 -0.43
N THR A 171 -2.01 -8.82 -0.45
CA THR A 171 -2.11 -7.89 0.69
C THR A 171 -3.40 -7.11 0.57
N HIS A 172 -4.18 -7.06 1.65
CA HIS A 172 -5.45 -6.33 1.71
C HIS A 172 -5.34 -5.04 2.53
N PHE A 173 -6.14 -4.04 2.14
CA PHE A 173 -6.44 -2.84 2.88
C PHE A 173 -7.96 -2.69 2.94
N ILE A 174 -8.51 -2.78 4.14
CA ILE A 174 -9.95 -2.80 4.38
C ILE A 174 -10.32 -1.61 5.27
N THR A 175 -11.37 -0.90 4.90
CA THR A 175 -11.90 0.21 5.71
C THR A 175 -13.43 0.23 5.67
N SER A 176 -14.05 0.48 6.81
CA SER A 176 -15.50 0.63 6.89
C SER A 176 -15.95 1.99 6.34
N LEU A 177 -17.11 2.03 5.70
CA LEU A 177 -17.78 3.23 5.23
C LEU A 177 -19.16 3.35 5.88
N GLN A 178 -19.46 4.53 6.43
CA GLN A 178 -20.83 4.98 6.62
C GLN A 178 -21.20 5.96 5.48
N PRO A 179 -22.12 5.58 4.57
CA PRO A 179 -22.60 6.45 3.51
C PRO A 179 -23.50 7.59 4.00
#